data_AF-A0A7S1H743-F1
#
_entry.id   AF-A0A7S1H743-F1
#
_cell.length_a   1.000
_cell.length_b   1.000
_cell.length_c   1.000
_cell.angle_alpha   90.00
_cell.angle_beta   90.00
_cell.angle_gamma   90.00
#
_symmetry.space_group_name_H-M   'P 1'
#
loop_
_entity.id
_entity.type
_entity.pdbx_description
1 polymer ?
#
loop_
_entity_poly.entity_id
_entity_poly.type
_entity_poly.pdbx_seq_one_letter_code
_entity_poly.pdbx_strand_id
1 'polypeptide(L)'
;CCGPTLRRFALMSARWRPPMIRFHFPIVIIDEDYRSENTSGLGIRALAEAIQKEGMEVLGVTSYGDLSQFAQQQSRASAFILSIDDEEFTPGPDLDPAVLNLRKFIEEIRFRNPDIPIYVYGETRTSQHLPNDVLRELHGFIHMFEDTPEFVARHIIREAKSYLDGLAPPFFKALMDYAADGSYSWHCPGHSGGVAFLKSPVGQMFHQFFGENMLRADVCNAVEELGQLLDHTGPVAAS
;
A
#
# COMPACT_ATOMS: atom_id res chain seq x y z
N CYS A 1 11.59 17.56 -39.21
CA CYS A 1 12.79 16.70 -39.01
C CYS A 1 12.52 15.71 -37.88
N CYS A 2 11.79 14.63 -38.17
CA CYS A 2 11.85 13.34 -37.48
C CYS A 2 10.93 12.41 -38.28
N GLY A 3 11.53 11.46 -38.99
CA GLY A 3 10.86 10.28 -39.54
C GLY A 3 11.26 9.05 -38.72
N PRO A 4 10.45 7.98 -38.72
CA PRO A 4 10.67 6.84 -37.86
C PRO A 4 11.68 5.88 -38.50
N THR A 5 12.67 5.42 -37.74
CA THR A 5 13.40 4.19 -38.11
C THR A 5 13.85 3.48 -36.83
N LEU A 6 13.08 2.46 -36.47
CA LEU A 6 13.38 1.50 -35.41
C LEU A 6 14.72 0.80 -35.64
N ARG A 7 15.42 0.51 -34.54
CA ARG A 7 15.92 -0.85 -34.22
C ARG A 7 16.25 -0.92 -32.72
N ARG A 8 15.27 -1.34 -31.92
CA ARG A 8 15.51 -1.86 -30.56
C ARG A 8 16.31 -3.16 -30.69
N PHE A 9 17.46 -3.22 -30.04
CA PHE A 9 18.13 -4.49 -29.75
C PHE A 9 17.29 -5.21 -28.69
N ALA A 10 16.42 -6.11 -29.14
CA ALA A 10 15.82 -7.11 -28.28
C ALA A 10 16.89 -8.19 -28.01
N LEU A 11 17.62 -8.06 -26.91
CA LEU A 11 18.34 -9.17 -26.31
C LEU A 11 17.74 -9.45 -24.93
N MET A 12 17.39 -10.72 -24.76
CA MET A 12 16.83 -11.33 -23.56
C MET A 12 17.53 -10.83 -22.30
N SER A 13 16.79 -10.19 -21.39
CA SER A 13 17.19 -10.12 -19.99
C SER A 13 16.05 -10.63 -19.12
N ALA A 14 16.36 -11.67 -18.36
CA ALA A 14 15.48 -12.20 -17.36
C ALA A 14 15.17 -11.10 -16.34
N ARG A 15 13.90 -10.69 -16.26
CA ARG A 15 13.22 -10.14 -15.07
C ARG A 15 14.08 -9.22 -14.18
N TRP A 16 14.77 -8.25 -14.78
CA TRP A 16 15.30 -7.13 -14.00
C TRP A 16 14.12 -6.21 -13.69
N ARG A 17 13.57 -6.32 -12.49
CA ARG A 17 12.69 -5.29 -11.95
C ARG A 17 13.61 -4.21 -11.38
N PRO A 18 13.60 -2.97 -11.90
CA PRO A 18 14.31 -1.87 -11.24
C PRO A 18 13.83 -1.77 -9.78
N PRO A 19 14.66 -1.27 -8.85
CA PRO A 19 14.20 -1.07 -7.47
C PRO A 19 12.93 -0.21 -7.52
N MET A 20 11.80 -0.83 -7.14
CA MET A 20 10.52 -0.15 -7.20
C MET A 20 10.62 1.14 -6.40
N ILE A 21 10.06 2.24 -6.93
CA ILE A 21 9.79 3.44 -6.16
C ILE A 21 9.10 2.96 -4.87
N ARG A 22 9.80 3.10 -3.74
CA ARG A 22 9.35 2.49 -2.49
C ARG A 22 8.33 3.43 -1.88
N PHE A 23 7.05 3.21 -2.19
CA PHE A 23 5.97 3.88 -1.50
C PHE A 23 5.89 3.38 -0.05
N HIS A 24 5.67 4.29 0.89
CA HIS A 24 5.66 4.00 2.32
C HIS A 24 4.21 3.90 2.78
N PHE A 25 3.67 2.67 2.76
CA PHE A 25 2.33 2.34 3.22
C PHE A 25 2.42 1.23 4.28
N PRO A 26 2.60 1.57 5.58
CA PRO A 26 2.65 0.58 6.65
C PRO A 26 1.37 -0.25 6.78
N ILE A 27 1.52 -1.43 7.36
CA ILE A 27 0.40 -2.20 7.90
C ILE A 27 0.11 -1.64 9.30
N VAL A 28 -1.14 -1.27 9.56
CA VAL A 28 -1.56 -0.69 10.83
C VAL A 28 -2.14 -1.78 11.71
N ILE A 29 -1.63 -1.91 12.93
CA ILE A 29 -2.11 -2.84 13.95
C ILE A 29 -2.75 -2.03 15.06
N ILE A 30 -4.03 -2.27 15.31
CA ILE A 30 -4.78 -1.65 16.41
C ILE A 30 -5.02 -2.73 17.45
N ASP A 31 -4.35 -2.58 18.58
CA ASP A 31 -4.45 -3.51 19.70
C ASP A 31 -4.19 -2.76 21.01
N GLU A 32 -5.14 -2.81 21.94
CA GLU A 32 -4.99 -2.20 23.26
C GLU A 32 -3.79 -2.74 24.03
N ASP A 33 -3.46 -4.01 23.79
CA ASP A 33 -2.35 -4.72 24.41
C ASP A 33 -1.07 -4.72 23.59
N TYR A 34 -1.00 -3.94 22.51
CA TYR A 34 0.19 -3.87 21.65
C TYR A 34 1.48 -3.56 22.45
N ARG A 35 1.37 -2.85 23.57
CA ARG A 35 2.49 -2.49 24.47
C ARG A 35 2.52 -3.29 25.77
N SER A 36 1.58 -4.19 25.99
CA SER A 36 1.45 -5.02 27.20
C SER A 36 2.33 -6.27 27.12
N GLU A 37 2.82 -6.78 28.26
CA GLU A 37 3.60 -8.03 28.33
C GLU A 37 2.72 -9.29 28.47
N ASN A 38 1.42 -9.17 28.26
CA ASN A 38 0.50 -10.30 28.28
C ASN A 38 0.61 -11.15 26.99
N THR A 39 -0.10 -12.28 26.98
CA THR A 39 -0.08 -13.22 25.85
C THR A 39 -0.54 -12.55 24.55
N SER A 40 -1.63 -11.77 24.59
CA SER A 40 -2.20 -11.07 23.43
C SER A 40 -1.17 -10.11 22.80
N GLY A 41 -0.61 -9.23 23.63
CA GLY A 41 0.43 -8.27 23.24
C GLY A 41 1.71 -8.92 22.73
N LEU A 42 2.14 -10.05 23.31
CA LEU A 42 3.31 -10.80 22.80
C LEU A 42 3.02 -11.44 21.44
N GLY A 43 1.82 -12.00 21.24
CA GLY A 43 1.40 -12.63 19.99
C GLY A 43 1.34 -11.64 18.84
N ILE A 44 0.66 -10.49 19.04
CA ILE A 44 0.54 -9.48 17.98
C ILE A 44 1.91 -8.88 17.61
N ARG A 45 2.81 -8.71 18.59
CA ARG A 45 4.16 -8.19 18.33
C ARG A 45 5.01 -9.20 17.57
N ALA A 46 4.86 -10.50 17.84
CA ALA A 46 5.50 -11.52 17.03
C ALA A 46 5.04 -11.46 15.56
N LEU A 47 3.76 -11.22 15.31
CA LEU A 47 3.23 -10.97 13.96
C LEU A 47 3.80 -9.68 13.35
N ALA A 48 3.84 -8.59 14.11
CA ALA A 48 4.44 -7.32 13.67
C ALA A 48 5.92 -7.51 13.25
N GLU A 49 6.70 -8.22 14.06
CA GLU A 49 8.10 -8.54 13.76
C GLU A 49 8.23 -9.42 12.52
N ALA A 50 7.36 -10.41 12.34
CA ALA A 50 7.34 -11.26 11.17
C ALA A 50 7.07 -10.45 9.88
N ILE A 51 6.13 -9.50 9.93
CA ILE A 51 5.85 -8.57 8.82
C ILE A 51 7.07 -7.68 8.52
N GLN A 52 7.71 -7.14 9.57
CA GLN A 52 8.89 -6.29 9.42
C GLN A 52 10.09 -7.04 8.82
N LYS A 53 10.30 -8.30 9.21
CA LYS A 53 11.35 -9.17 8.63
C LYS A 53 11.17 -9.40 7.13
N GLU A 54 9.94 -9.43 6.64
CA GLU A 54 9.59 -9.55 5.22
C GLU A 54 9.64 -8.18 4.47
N GLY A 55 10.03 -7.10 5.17
CA GLY A 55 10.40 -5.82 4.57
C GLY A 55 9.26 -4.79 4.45
N MET A 56 8.13 -5.00 5.13
CA MET A 56 7.05 -4.01 5.24
C MET A 56 7.07 -3.32 6.60
N GLU A 57 6.72 -2.03 6.61
CA GLU A 57 6.62 -1.27 7.85
C GLU A 57 5.34 -1.62 8.60
N VAL A 58 5.41 -1.58 9.93
CA VAL A 58 4.26 -1.82 10.81
C VAL A 58 4.11 -0.65 11.76
N LEU A 59 2.88 -0.15 11.89
CA LEU A 59 2.50 0.89 12.85
C LEU A 59 1.54 0.30 13.88
N GLY A 60 2.01 0.11 15.11
CA GLY A 60 1.19 -0.34 16.23
C GLY A 60 0.57 0.82 17.02
N VAL A 61 -0.74 0.76 17.25
CA VAL A 61 -1.51 1.75 17.98
C VAL A 61 -2.40 1.08 19.03
N THR A 62 -2.60 1.74 20.17
CA THR A 62 -3.20 1.13 21.36
C THR A 62 -4.66 1.50 21.62
N SER A 63 -5.33 2.22 20.72
CA SER A 63 -6.72 2.59 20.97
C SER A 63 -7.48 2.97 19.71
N TYR A 64 -8.74 2.55 19.68
CA TYR A 64 -9.80 3.00 18.79
C TYR A 64 -10.25 4.46 19.03
N GLY A 65 -9.71 5.12 20.07
CA GLY A 65 -10.29 6.28 20.77
C GLY A 65 -10.55 7.56 19.98
N ASP A 66 -10.19 7.63 18.70
CA ASP A 66 -10.73 8.66 17.82
C ASP A 66 -10.80 8.14 16.38
N LEU A 67 -11.89 7.45 16.06
CA LEU A 67 -12.22 6.95 14.71
C LEU A 67 -12.02 8.05 13.64
N SER A 68 -12.25 9.32 14.02
CA SER A 68 -12.06 10.47 13.14
C SER A 68 -10.60 10.78 12.83
N GLN A 69 -9.69 10.60 13.79
CA GLN A 69 -8.25 10.75 13.59
C GLN A 69 -7.67 9.57 12.81
N PHE A 70 -8.17 8.35 13.05
CA PHE A 70 -7.74 7.17 12.30
C PHE A 70 -8.23 7.14 10.86
N ALA A 71 -9.46 7.60 10.60
CA ALA A 71 -9.96 7.76 9.24
C ALA A 71 -9.08 8.71 8.40
N GLN A 72 -8.40 9.69 9.02
CA GLN A 72 -7.42 10.53 8.31
C GLN A 72 -6.11 9.80 8.00
N GLN A 73 -5.74 8.79 8.80
CA GLN A 73 -4.52 7.99 8.62
C GLN A 73 -4.67 6.86 7.60
N GLN A 74 -5.89 6.48 7.21
CA GLN A 74 -6.13 5.39 6.24
C GLN A 74 -5.42 5.57 4.90
N SER A 75 -5.23 6.82 4.46
CA SER A 75 -4.56 7.15 3.19
C SER A 75 -3.08 6.78 3.18
N ARG A 76 -2.53 6.39 4.34
CA ARG A 76 -1.14 5.99 4.54
C ARG A 76 -1.01 4.51 4.87
N ALA A 77 -2.11 3.76 4.97
CA ALA A 77 -2.08 2.34 5.34
C ALA A 77 -2.18 1.45 4.10
N SER A 78 -1.56 0.26 4.15
CA SER A 78 -1.73 -0.79 3.14
C SER A 78 -2.63 -1.94 3.60
N ALA A 79 -2.82 -2.10 4.91
CA ALA A 79 -3.78 -3.01 5.52
C ALA A 79 -4.01 -2.62 6.99
N PHE A 80 -5.11 -3.10 7.56
CA PHE A 80 -5.44 -2.99 8.98
C PHE A 80 -5.54 -4.37 9.63
N ILE A 81 -5.02 -4.49 10.85
CA ILE A 81 -5.19 -5.64 11.74
C ILE A 81 -5.78 -5.12 13.05
N LEU A 82 -6.95 -5.64 13.43
CA LEU A 82 -7.70 -5.22 14.60
C LEU A 82 -7.69 -6.36 15.61
N SER A 83 -7.10 -6.15 16.77
CA SER A 83 -7.18 -7.10 17.87
C SER A 83 -8.53 -6.99 18.57
N ILE A 84 -9.13 -8.14 18.86
CA ILE A 84 -10.36 -8.26 19.67
C ILE A 84 -10.19 -9.47 20.58
N ASP A 85 -10.33 -9.25 21.88
CA ASP A 85 -10.23 -10.31 22.87
C ASP A 85 -11.60 -10.91 23.21
N ASP A 86 -11.63 -12.19 23.59
CA ASP A 86 -12.88 -12.90 23.96
C ASP A 86 -13.56 -12.27 25.19
N GLU A 87 -12.80 -11.62 26.09
CA GLU A 87 -13.32 -10.93 27.27
C GLU A 87 -14.12 -9.66 26.92
N GLU A 88 -13.97 -9.15 25.70
CA GLU A 88 -14.76 -8.01 25.19
C GLU A 88 -16.20 -8.40 24.83
N PHE A 89 -16.51 -9.70 24.77
CA PHE A 89 -17.86 -10.21 24.51
C PHE A 89 -18.61 -10.49 25.81
N THR A 90 -19.69 -9.75 26.04
CA THR A 90 -20.63 -9.98 27.12
C THR A 90 -21.76 -10.91 26.66
N PRO A 91 -22.06 -12.00 27.39
CA PRO A 91 -23.20 -12.82 27.05
C PRO A 91 -24.51 -12.07 27.34
N GLY A 92 -25.14 -11.57 26.28
CA GLY A 92 -26.40 -10.82 26.34
C GLY A 92 -27.12 -10.78 24.98
N PRO A 93 -28.39 -10.30 24.93
CA PRO A 93 -29.14 -10.14 23.69
C PRO A 93 -28.69 -8.94 22.84
N ASP A 94 -27.95 -8.00 23.42
CA ASP A 94 -27.46 -6.79 22.76
C ASP A 94 -26.05 -7.00 22.16
N LEU A 95 -25.73 -6.27 21.09
CA LEU A 95 -24.40 -6.31 20.47
C LEU A 95 -23.36 -5.68 21.41
N ASP A 96 -22.24 -6.36 21.57
CA ASP A 96 -21.14 -5.89 22.41
C ASP A 96 -20.58 -4.54 21.95
N PRO A 97 -20.17 -3.66 22.89
CA PRO A 97 -19.56 -2.38 22.55
C PRO A 97 -18.36 -2.51 21.60
N ALA A 98 -17.57 -3.57 21.75
CA ALA A 98 -16.45 -3.89 20.87
C ALA A 98 -16.90 -4.13 19.42
N VAL A 99 -17.95 -4.93 19.22
CA VAL A 99 -18.54 -5.19 17.90
C VAL A 99 -19.11 -3.92 17.28
N LEU A 100 -19.75 -3.06 18.08
CA LEU A 100 -20.27 -1.77 17.60
C LEU A 100 -19.14 -0.82 17.18
N ASN A 101 -18.04 -0.78 17.93
CA ASN A 101 -16.87 0.01 17.58
C ASN A 101 -16.17 -0.52 16.32
N LEU A 102 -16.01 -1.83 16.22
CA LEU A 102 -15.48 -2.50 15.03
C LEU A 102 -16.33 -2.18 13.80
N ARG A 103 -17.66 -2.34 13.90
CA ARG A 103 -18.58 -2.05 12.78
C ARG A 103 -18.43 -0.60 12.32
N LYS A 104 -18.46 0.37 13.24
CA LYS A 104 -18.28 1.79 12.91
C LYS A 104 -16.93 2.06 12.24
N PHE A 105 -15.86 1.43 12.72
CA PHE A 105 -14.54 1.57 12.15
C PHE A 105 -14.48 1.05 10.70
N ILE A 106 -15.04 -0.13 10.46
CA ILE A 106 -15.11 -0.73 9.12
C ILE A 106 -15.95 0.15 8.19
N GLU A 107 -17.12 0.63 8.63
CA GLU A 107 -17.98 1.50 7.84
C GLU A 107 -17.26 2.79 7.41
N GLU A 108 -16.53 3.44 8.34
CA GLU A 108 -15.76 4.66 8.05
C GLU A 108 -14.60 4.42 7.07
N ILE A 109 -13.93 3.27 7.15
CA ILE A 109 -12.89 2.89 6.18
C ILE A 109 -13.54 2.63 4.82
N ARG A 110 -14.55 1.78 4.76
CA ARG A 110 -15.19 1.37 3.51
C ARG A 110 -15.85 2.54 2.78
N PHE A 111 -16.30 3.56 3.50
CA PHE A 111 -16.82 4.79 2.92
C PHE A 111 -15.81 5.52 2.01
N ARG A 112 -14.51 5.43 2.31
CA ARG A 112 -13.44 6.11 1.54
C ARG A 112 -12.57 5.16 0.74
N ASN A 113 -12.41 3.93 1.23
CA ASN A 113 -11.49 2.94 0.72
C ASN A 113 -12.14 1.55 0.74
N PRO A 114 -12.87 1.19 -0.33
CA PRO A 114 -13.63 -0.05 -0.36
C PRO A 114 -12.73 -1.30 -0.33
N ASP A 115 -11.51 -1.20 -0.86
CA ASP A 115 -10.69 -2.37 -1.16
C ASP A 115 -9.53 -2.59 -0.18
N ILE A 116 -9.30 -1.71 0.80
CA ILE A 116 -8.19 -1.90 1.73
C ILE A 116 -8.38 -3.17 2.57
N PRO A 117 -7.35 -4.03 2.68
CA PRO A 117 -7.43 -5.23 3.51
C PRO A 117 -7.65 -4.90 4.99
N ILE A 118 -8.64 -5.54 5.59
CA ILE A 118 -8.93 -5.46 7.03
C ILE A 118 -8.98 -6.87 7.59
N TYR A 119 -8.19 -7.12 8.62
CA TYR A 119 -8.13 -8.39 9.35
C TYR A 119 -8.56 -8.18 10.78
N VAL A 120 -9.20 -9.19 11.36
CA VAL A 120 -9.36 -9.30 12.81
C VAL A 120 -8.36 -10.33 13.33
N TYR A 121 -7.73 -10.03 14.45
CA TYR A 121 -6.82 -10.88 15.19
C TYR A 121 -7.46 -11.18 16.55
N GLY A 122 -7.54 -12.46 16.93
CA GLY A 122 -8.15 -12.83 18.19
C GLY A 122 -8.15 -14.33 18.42
N GLU A 123 -8.91 -14.77 19.41
CA GLU A 123 -9.08 -16.18 19.73
C GLU A 123 -10.05 -16.89 18.76
N THR A 124 -9.98 -18.23 18.71
CA THR A 124 -10.81 -19.03 17.78
C THR A 124 -12.31 -18.86 18.02
N ARG A 125 -12.73 -18.55 19.25
CA ARG A 125 -14.15 -18.37 19.58
C ARG A 125 -14.66 -16.98 19.24
N THR A 126 -13.78 -15.98 19.19
CA THR A 126 -14.08 -14.58 18.84
C THR A 126 -14.85 -14.49 17.51
N SER A 127 -14.45 -15.26 16.50
CA SER A 127 -15.10 -15.23 15.18
C SER A 127 -16.57 -15.69 15.22
N GLN A 128 -16.98 -16.48 16.21
CA GLN A 128 -18.37 -16.96 16.36
C GLN A 128 -19.31 -15.86 16.90
N HIS A 129 -18.75 -14.86 17.55
CA HIS A 129 -19.49 -13.73 18.14
C HIS A 129 -19.64 -12.55 17.17
N LEU A 130 -18.90 -12.55 16.06
CA LEU A 130 -18.98 -11.51 15.04
C LEU A 130 -20.23 -11.71 14.14
N PRO A 131 -21.03 -10.65 13.92
CA PRO A 131 -22.20 -10.75 13.07
C PRO A 131 -21.82 -10.85 11.58
N ASN A 132 -22.66 -11.49 10.79
CA ASN A 132 -22.38 -11.81 9.37
C ASN A 132 -22.10 -10.57 8.49
N ASP A 133 -22.69 -9.43 8.81
CA ASP A 133 -22.44 -8.19 8.08
C ASP A 133 -21.00 -7.70 8.27
N VAL A 134 -20.46 -7.83 9.48
CA VAL A 134 -19.05 -7.50 9.77
C VAL A 134 -18.11 -8.49 9.10
N LEU A 135 -18.39 -9.79 9.22
CA LEU A 135 -17.55 -10.84 8.61
C LEU A 135 -17.40 -10.69 7.09
N ARG A 136 -18.41 -10.14 6.40
CA ARG A 136 -18.38 -9.91 4.95
C ARG A 136 -17.45 -8.78 4.52
N GLU A 137 -17.15 -7.84 5.42
CA GLU A 137 -16.29 -6.69 5.12
C GLU A 137 -14.81 -6.98 5.43
N LEU A 138 -14.53 -8.03 6.20
CA LEU A 138 -13.20 -8.47 6.56
C LEU A 138 -12.57 -9.31 5.44
N HIS A 139 -11.26 -9.15 5.26
CA HIS A 139 -10.47 -9.99 4.36
C HIS A 139 -10.11 -11.34 4.99
N GLY A 140 -10.02 -11.39 6.32
CA GLY A 140 -9.73 -12.63 7.04
C GLY A 140 -9.76 -12.45 8.55
N PHE A 141 -9.82 -13.60 9.22
CA PHE A 141 -9.63 -13.72 10.66
C PHE A 141 -8.31 -14.44 10.91
N ILE A 142 -7.51 -13.92 11.85
CA ILE A 142 -6.21 -14.46 12.23
C ILE A 142 -6.36 -15.08 13.62
N HIS A 143 -6.10 -16.38 13.71
CA HIS A 143 -6.23 -17.12 14.95
C HIS A 143 -4.93 -17.08 15.73
N MET A 144 -4.93 -16.36 16.86
CA MET A 144 -3.75 -16.10 17.68
C MET A 144 -2.93 -17.35 18.05
N PHE A 145 -3.58 -18.49 18.31
CA PHE A 145 -2.91 -19.71 18.80
C PHE A 145 -2.79 -20.83 17.77
N GLU A 146 -3.43 -20.69 16.61
CA GLU A 146 -3.48 -21.73 15.58
C GLU A 146 -2.59 -21.39 14.39
N ASP A 147 -2.37 -20.10 14.13
CA ASP A 147 -1.58 -19.62 13.01
C ASP A 147 -0.13 -19.30 13.41
N THR A 148 0.82 -19.59 12.50
CA THR A 148 2.21 -19.14 12.67
C THR A 148 2.36 -17.69 12.20
N PRO A 149 3.00 -16.80 12.99
CA PRO A 149 3.21 -15.40 12.62
C PRO A 149 3.83 -15.22 11.23
N GLU A 150 4.79 -16.07 10.85
CA GLU A 150 5.47 -16.00 9.56
C GLU A 150 4.55 -16.33 8.37
N PHE A 151 3.67 -17.32 8.53
CA PHE A 151 2.72 -17.67 7.47
C PHE A 151 1.69 -16.56 7.26
N VAL A 152 1.13 -16.05 8.36
CA VAL A 152 0.14 -14.97 8.34
C VAL A 152 0.77 -13.69 7.78
N ALA A 153 1.97 -13.32 8.21
CA ALA A 153 2.68 -12.15 7.69
C ALA A 153 2.80 -12.20 6.16
N ARG A 154 3.19 -13.34 5.59
CA ARG A 154 3.28 -13.50 4.13
C ARG A 154 1.93 -13.36 3.43
N HIS A 155 0.87 -13.89 4.04
CA HIS A 155 -0.49 -13.74 3.50
C HIS A 155 -0.92 -12.26 3.50
N ILE A 156 -0.79 -11.57 4.64
CA ILE A 156 -1.17 -10.15 4.75
C ILE A 156 -0.35 -9.29 3.79
N ILE A 157 0.96 -9.53 3.69
CA ILE A 157 1.83 -8.79 2.76
C ILE A 157 1.43 -9.03 1.31
N ARG A 158 0.96 -10.23 0.95
CA ARG A 158 0.46 -10.51 -0.39
C ARG A 158 -0.77 -9.68 -0.71
N GLU A 159 -1.75 -9.64 0.19
CA GLU A 159 -2.97 -8.87 -0.01
C GLU A 159 -2.70 -7.36 0.02
N ALA A 160 -1.85 -6.88 0.93
CA ALA A 160 -1.40 -5.49 0.98
C ALA A 160 -0.71 -5.06 -0.33
N LYS A 161 0.18 -5.91 -0.88
CA LYS A 161 0.80 -5.64 -2.19
C LYS A 161 -0.21 -5.64 -3.32
N SER A 162 -1.15 -6.59 -3.33
CA SER A 162 -2.21 -6.64 -4.33
C SER A 162 -3.08 -5.38 -4.32
N TYR A 163 -3.41 -4.89 -3.12
CA TYR A 163 -4.12 -3.62 -2.93
C TYR A 163 -3.31 -2.44 -3.49
N LEU A 164 -2.04 -2.30 -3.09
CA LEU A 164 -1.18 -1.20 -3.55
C LEU A 164 -0.95 -1.22 -5.07
N ASP A 165 -0.79 -2.40 -5.67
CA ASP A 165 -0.62 -2.59 -7.12
C ASP A 165 -1.88 -2.19 -7.91
N GLY A 166 -3.04 -2.18 -7.25
CA GLY A 166 -4.34 -1.78 -7.80
C GLY A 166 -4.68 -0.29 -7.63
N LEU A 167 -3.96 0.45 -6.78
CA LEU A 167 -4.25 1.86 -6.51
C LEU A 167 -3.94 2.79 -7.69
N ALA A 168 -2.86 2.50 -8.41
CA ALA A 168 -2.38 3.40 -9.45
C ALA A 168 -3.26 3.28 -10.71
N PRO A 169 -3.88 4.38 -11.18
CA PRO A 169 -4.62 4.35 -12.44
C PRO A 169 -3.68 4.06 -13.61
N PRO A 170 -4.21 3.58 -14.77
CA PRO A 170 -3.40 3.09 -15.87
C PRO A 170 -2.29 4.04 -16.32
N PHE A 171 -2.57 5.34 -16.44
CA PHE A 171 -1.58 6.34 -16.81
C PHE A 171 -0.49 6.51 -15.76
N PHE A 172 -0.86 6.63 -14.49
CA PHE A 172 0.13 6.81 -13.42
C PHE A 172 1.03 5.58 -13.28
N LYS A 173 0.45 4.37 -13.43
CA LYS A 173 1.20 3.12 -13.47
C LYS A 173 2.23 3.11 -14.59
N ALA A 174 1.81 3.42 -15.81
CA ALA A 174 2.70 3.49 -16.96
C ALA A 174 3.79 4.56 -16.79
N LEU A 175 3.46 5.72 -16.20
CA LEU A 175 4.42 6.79 -15.92
C LEU A 175 5.46 6.36 -14.88
N MET A 176 5.06 5.66 -13.82
CA MET A 176 5.98 5.10 -12.83
C MET A 176 6.90 4.05 -13.46
N ASP A 177 6.35 3.16 -14.30
CA ASP A 177 7.12 2.12 -14.99
C ASP A 177 8.17 2.75 -15.93
N TYR A 178 7.77 3.73 -16.74
CA TYR A 178 8.71 4.49 -17.60
C TYR A 178 9.78 5.21 -16.77
N ALA A 179 9.36 5.92 -15.71
CA ALA A 179 10.28 6.64 -14.86
C ALA A 179 11.26 5.68 -14.16
N ALA A 180 10.86 4.46 -13.81
CA ALA A 180 11.72 3.46 -13.19
C ALA A 180 12.70 2.79 -14.18
N ASP A 181 12.29 2.55 -15.43
CA ASP A 181 13.13 1.90 -16.45
C ASP A 181 14.39 2.71 -16.78
N GLY A 182 14.32 4.04 -16.67
CA GLY A 182 15.50 4.91 -16.82
C GLY A 182 16.05 4.96 -18.23
N SER A 183 15.20 4.74 -19.21
CA SER A 183 15.56 4.83 -20.62
C SER A 183 16.08 6.22 -20.95
N TYR A 184 17.35 6.33 -21.33
CA TYR A 184 17.89 7.54 -21.93
C TYR A 184 17.20 7.79 -23.27
N SER A 185 16.46 8.89 -23.36
CA SER A 185 15.77 9.30 -24.58
C SER A 185 16.53 10.44 -25.28
N TRP A 186 16.52 10.40 -26.62
CA TRP A 186 17.08 11.45 -27.49
C TRP A 186 16.00 12.42 -27.98
N HIS A 187 14.93 12.55 -27.19
CA HIS A 187 13.78 13.40 -27.46
C HIS A 187 13.64 14.46 -26.38
N CYS A 188 12.68 15.36 -26.54
CA CYS A 188 12.32 16.29 -25.48
C CYS A 188 11.79 15.53 -24.25
N PRO A 189 11.87 16.11 -23.04
CA PRO A 189 12.56 17.36 -22.70
C PRO A 189 14.09 17.23 -22.71
N GLY A 190 14.79 18.32 -23.08
CA GLY A 190 16.26 18.34 -23.22
C GLY A 190 17.05 18.18 -21.92
N HIS A 191 16.39 18.11 -20.76
CA HIS A 191 17.04 17.77 -19.50
C HIS A 191 17.23 16.26 -19.30
N SER A 192 16.61 15.42 -20.14
CA SER A 192 16.77 13.96 -20.17
C SER A 192 16.68 13.32 -18.79
N GLY A 193 15.53 13.47 -18.12
CA GLY A 193 15.35 12.92 -16.76
C GLY A 193 16.10 13.67 -15.66
N GLY A 194 16.68 14.84 -15.97
CA GLY A 194 17.37 15.70 -15.00
C GLY A 194 18.88 15.75 -15.16
N VAL A 195 19.45 14.92 -16.04
CA VAL A 195 20.89 14.81 -16.32
C VAL A 195 21.52 16.15 -16.73
N ALA A 196 20.79 16.99 -17.48
CA ALA A 196 21.33 18.30 -17.85
C ALA A 196 21.59 19.22 -16.65
N PHE A 197 20.76 19.12 -15.60
CA PHE A 197 20.90 19.94 -14.40
C PHE A 197 22.17 19.59 -13.61
N LEU A 198 22.66 18.35 -13.70
CA LEU A 198 23.88 17.91 -13.00
C LEU A 198 25.17 18.61 -13.50
N LYS A 199 25.10 19.32 -14.64
CA LYS A 199 26.24 19.97 -15.31
C LYS A 199 26.61 21.36 -14.75
N SER A 200 25.84 21.90 -13.81
CA SER A 200 26.18 23.18 -13.15
C SER A 200 25.88 23.14 -11.64
N PRO A 201 26.58 23.95 -10.82
CA PRO A 201 26.29 24.03 -9.38
C PRO A 201 24.84 24.42 -9.07
N VAL A 202 24.28 25.38 -9.82
CA VAL A 202 22.87 25.79 -9.66
C VAL A 202 21.91 24.68 -10.08
N GLY A 203 22.25 23.94 -11.14
CA GLY A 203 21.44 22.80 -11.56
C GLY A 203 21.50 21.63 -10.58
N GLN A 204 22.62 21.40 -9.88
CA GLN A 204 22.68 20.44 -8.76
C GLN A 204 21.73 20.83 -7.63
N MET A 205 21.66 22.12 -7.27
CA MET A 205 20.67 22.61 -6.31
C MET A 205 19.23 22.36 -6.79
N PHE A 206 18.94 22.63 -8.07
CA PHE A 206 17.64 22.37 -8.67
C PHE A 206 17.26 20.88 -8.65
N HIS A 207 18.20 20.01 -9.05
CA HIS A 207 18.01 18.56 -9.06
C HIS A 207 17.74 18.01 -7.67
N GLN A 208 18.47 18.49 -6.66
CA GLN A 208 18.26 18.10 -5.26
C GLN A 208 16.94 18.63 -4.70
N PHE A 209 16.53 19.84 -5.10
CA PHE A 209 15.30 20.46 -4.65
C PHE A 209 14.05 19.73 -5.17
N PHE A 210 14.00 19.42 -6.47
CA PHE A 210 12.84 18.75 -7.08
C PHE A 210 12.88 17.23 -6.98
N GLY A 211 14.07 16.63 -6.92
CA GLY A 211 14.28 15.19 -6.88
C GLY A 211 14.19 14.52 -8.25
N GLU A 212 14.94 13.43 -8.41
CA GLU A 212 15.11 12.73 -9.69
C GLU A 212 13.79 12.16 -10.25
N ASN A 213 12.93 11.61 -9.39
CA ASN A 213 11.66 11.01 -9.84
C ASN A 213 10.73 12.02 -10.52
N MET A 214 10.67 13.25 -10.01
CA MET A 214 9.87 14.32 -10.63
C MET A 214 10.45 14.65 -12.02
N LEU A 215 11.78 14.77 -12.13
CA LEU A 215 12.45 15.09 -13.38
C LEU A 215 12.39 13.94 -14.40
N ARG A 216 12.30 12.68 -13.95
CA ARG A 216 12.11 11.50 -14.82
C ARG A 216 10.67 11.34 -15.28
N ALA A 217 9.71 11.83 -14.48
CA ALA A 217 8.30 11.87 -14.85
C ALA A 217 7.94 13.07 -15.74
N ASP A 218 8.82 14.08 -15.86
CA ASP A 218 8.66 15.17 -16.84
C ASP A 218 9.03 14.67 -18.26
N VAL A 219 8.00 14.26 -18.98
CA VAL A 219 8.10 13.62 -20.29
C VAL A 219 7.25 14.34 -21.32
N CYS A 220 7.66 14.27 -22.58
CA CYS A 220 6.86 14.80 -23.67
C CYS A 220 6.06 13.70 -24.39
N ASN A 221 5.29 14.13 -25.36
CA ASN A 221 4.45 13.27 -26.19
C ASN A 221 5.25 12.30 -27.09
N ALA A 222 6.60 12.32 -27.08
CA ALA A 222 7.42 11.33 -27.78
C ALA A 222 7.46 9.96 -27.06
N VAL A 223 6.93 9.85 -25.84
CA VAL A 223 6.84 8.58 -25.11
C VAL A 223 5.58 7.83 -25.53
N GLU A 224 5.68 7.04 -26.60
CA GLU A 224 4.54 6.32 -27.19
C GLU A 224 3.82 5.38 -26.20
N GLU A 225 4.55 4.77 -25.27
CA GLU A 225 4.01 3.82 -24.27
C GLU A 225 3.05 4.47 -23.26
N LEU A 226 3.11 5.80 -23.08
CA LEU A 226 2.15 6.54 -22.26
C LEU A 226 0.89 6.93 -23.04
N GLY A 227 0.92 6.84 -24.37
CA GLY A 227 -0.14 7.35 -25.24
C GLY A 227 -0.06 8.86 -25.44
N GLN A 228 -1.12 9.45 -25.99
CA GLN A 228 -1.18 10.88 -26.32
C GLN A 228 -2.40 11.53 -25.66
N LEU A 229 -2.17 12.65 -24.97
CA LEU A 229 -3.22 13.42 -24.33
C LEU A 229 -4.16 14.10 -25.33
N LEU A 230 -3.63 14.62 -26.44
CA LEU A 230 -4.43 15.32 -27.45
C LEU A 230 -5.21 14.38 -28.36
N ASP A 231 -4.70 13.17 -28.60
CA ASP A 231 -5.33 12.17 -29.47
C ASP A 231 -6.13 11.12 -28.69
N HIS A 232 -6.15 11.22 -27.37
CA HIS A 232 -6.83 10.27 -26.47
C HIS A 232 -6.46 8.81 -26.76
N THR A 233 -5.18 8.48 -26.67
CA THR A 233 -4.67 7.10 -26.91
C THR A 233 -3.92 6.54 -25.71
N GLY A 234 -3.76 5.21 -25.67
CA GLY A 234 -2.92 4.50 -24.69
C GLY A 234 -3.41 4.62 -23.23
N PRO A 235 -2.50 4.50 -22.25
CA PRO A 235 -2.81 4.67 -20.83
C PRO A 235 -3.54 5.98 -20.47
N VAL A 236 -3.28 7.07 -21.20
CA VAL A 236 -4.01 8.34 -21.03
C VAL A 236 -5.51 8.19 -21.32
N ALA A 237 -5.90 7.38 -22.30
CA ALA A 237 -7.31 7.15 -22.62
C ALA A 237 -8.01 6.17 -21.67
N ALA A 238 -7.23 5.30 -21.02
CA ALA A 238 -7.73 4.30 -20.09
C ALA A 238 -7.89 4.81 -18.65
N SER A 239 -7.47 6.05 -18.38
CA SER A 239 -7.52 6.72 -17.06
C SER A 239 -8.66 7.73 -17.03
#